data_AF-A0A673XLI7-F1
#
_entry.id   AF-A0A673XLI7-F1
#
_cell.length_a   1.000
_cell.length_b   1.000
_cell.length_c   1.000
_cell.angle_alpha   90.00
_cell.angle_beta   90.00
_cell.angle_gamma   90.00
#
_symmetry.space_group_name_H-M   'P 1'
#
loop_
_entity.id
_entity.type
_entity.pdbx_description
1 polymer ?
#
loop_
_entity_poly.entity_id
_entity_poly.type
_entity_poly.pdbx_seq_one_letter_code
_entity_poly.pdbx_strand_id
1 'polypeptide(L)' 'KRTPLPHVSVLPSTETGTDSRVQFHVYERVKVEAKFGASDIDVLNFQVSELHTPIGVQKEALLRCQGVISYSFDL' A
#
# COMPACT_ATOMS: atom_id res chain seq x y z
N LYS A 1 -22.89 12.31 -13.81
CA LYS A 1 -21.61 11.78 -14.34
C LYS A 1 -20.93 10.97 -13.25
N ARG A 2 -21.03 9.64 -13.26
CA ARG A 2 -20.22 8.78 -12.39
C ARG A 2 -18.82 8.75 -12.98
N THR A 3 -17.82 9.25 -12.26
CA THR A 3 -16.42 8.99 -12.57
C THR A 3 -16.18 7.47 -12.59
N PRO A 4 -15.39 6.92 -13.52
CA PRO A 4 -15.04 5.51 -13.46
C PRO A 4 -14.28 5.28 -12.16
N LEU A 5 -14.69 4.29 -11.38
CA LEU A 5 -13.93 3.84 -10.22
C LEU A 5 -12.56 3.36 -10.73
N PRO A 6 -11.43 3.71 -10.08
CA PRO A 6 -10.15 3.12 -10.45
C PRO A 6 -10.27 1.60 -10.37
N HIS A 7 -9.73 0.91 -11.37
CA HIS A 7 -9.73 -0.55 -11.43
C HIS A 7 -8.79 -1.09 -10.34
N VAL A 8 -9.28 -1.10 -9.10
CA VAL A 8 -8.61 -1.69 -7.95
C VAL A 8 -8.51 -3.19 -8.21
N SER A 9 -7.29 -3.69 -8.34
CA SER A 9 -7.04 -5.11 -8.53
C SER A 9 -6.26 -5.61 -7.33
N VAL A 10 -6.94 -6.38 -6.50
CA VAL A 10 -6.32 -7.11 -5.40
C VAL A 10 -5.41 -8.16 -6.03
N LEU A 11 -4.09 -8.03 -5.84
CA LEU A 11 -3.16 -9.08 -6.24
C LEU A 11 -3.53 -10.34 -5.45
N PRO A 12 -3.66 -11.51 -6.10
CA PRO A 12 -3.95 -12.76 -5.42
C PRO A 12 -2.68 -13.25 -4.72
N SER A 13 -2.32 -12.63 -3.62
CA SER A 13 -1.49 -13.29 -2.62
C SER A 13 -2.42 -14.20 -1.83
N THR A 14 -2.12 -15.48 -1.89
CA THR A 14 -2.80 -16.59 -1.25
C THR A 14 -3.25 -16.25 0.18
N GLU A 15 -4.50 -16.57 0.48
CA GLU A 15 -5.11 -16.60 1.81
C GLU A 15 -5.55 -15.22 2.35
N THR A 16 -6.85 -14.96 2.16
CA THR A 16 -7.64 -13.81 2.63
C THR A 16 -7.76 -13.70 4.17
N GLY A 17 -6.66 -13.89 4.91
CA GLY A 17 -6.71 -13.98 6.38
C GLY A 17 -5.40 -13.72 7.12
N THR A 18 -4.31 -13.35 6.44
CA THR A 18 -3.02 -13.12 7.09
C THR A 18 -2.71 -11.63 7.10
N ASP A 19 -2.17 -11.16 8.23
CA ASP A 19 -1.67 -9.81 8.46
C ASP A 19 -0.46 -9.53 7.56
N SER A 20 -0.65 -9.47 6.24
CA SER A 20 0.42 -9.28 5.27
C SER A 20 0.93 -7.86 5.36
N ARG A 21 1.93 -7.68 6.23
CA ARG A 21 2.69 -6.44 6.37
C ARG A 21 3.54 -6.25 5.13
N VAL A 22 3.49 -5.04 4.60
CA VAL A 22 4.32 -4.56 3.51
C VAL A 22 5.21 -3.46 4.04
N GLN A 23 6.49 -3.59 3.73
CA GLN A 23 7.44 -2.52 3.92
C GLN A 23 7.59 -1.74 2.61
N PHE A 24 7.30 -0.45 2.65
CA PHE A 24 7.51 0.47 1.54
C PHE A 24 8.78 1.29 1.79
N HIS A 25 9.61 1.38 0.76
CA HIS A 25 10.68 2.34 0.69
C HIS A 25 10.21 3.54 -0.10
N VAL A 26 10.06 4.66 0.58
CA VAL A 26 9.57 5.92 0.05
C VAL A 26 10.76 6.84 -0.25
N TYR A 27 10.54 7.88 -1.05
CA TYR A 27 11.53 8.93 -1.32
C TYR A 27 12.15 9.47 -0.01
N GLU A 28 13.41 9.92 -0.07
CA GLU A 28 14.21 10.36 1.10
C GLU A 28 14.66 9.24 2.06
N ARG A 29 14.71 7.98 1.61
CA ARG A 29 15.12 6.80 2.41
C ARG A 29 14.21 6.52 3.61
N VAL A 30 12.99 7.04 3.59
CA VAL A 30 11.99 6.75 4.61
C VAL A 30 11.45 5.34 4.38
N LYS A 31 11.53 4.51 5.41
CA LYS A 31 10.89 3.19 5.43
C LYS A 31 9.59 3.31 6.21
N VAL A 32 8.50 2.87 5.60
CA VAL A 32 7.19 2.81 6.25
C VAL A 32 6.67 1.39 6.16
N GLU A 33 5.95 0.96 7.18
CA GLU A 33 5.34 -0.36 7.25
C GLU A 33 3.83 -0.18 7.30
N ALA A 34 3.09 -1.00 6.55
CA ALA A 34 1.65 -0.97 6.58
C ALA A 34 1.06 -2.33 6.25
N LYS A 35 -0.20 -2.53 6.59
CA LYS A 35 -0.97 -3.69 6.17
C LYS A 35 -1.48 -3.46 4.76
N PHE A 36 -1.20 -4.40 3.86
CA PHE A 36 -1.68 -4.32 2.49
C PHE A 36 -3.20 -4.50 2.43
N GLY A 37 -3.89 -3.59 1.72
CA GLY A 37 -5.31 -3.70 1.44
C GLY A 37 -5.55 -4.02 -0.04
N ALA A 38 -5.26 -3.07 -0.92
CA ALA A 38 -5.49 -3.21 -2.34
C ALA A 38 -4.54 -2.32 -3.16
N SER A 39 -4.46 -2.56 -4.48
CA SER A 39 -3.65 -1.72 -5.37
C SER A 39 -4.30 -1.48 -6.73
N ASP A 40 -3.98 -0.34 -7.35
CA ASP A 40 -4.29 -0.08 -8.76
C ASP A 40 -3.23 -0.73 -9.67
N ILE A 41 -3.64 -1.38 -10.76
CA ILE A 41 -2.71 -2.03 -11.72
C ILE A 41 -1.85 -1.00 -12.44
N ASP A 42 -2.48 0.06 -12.96
CA ASP A 42 -1.83 0.94 -13.94
C ASP A 42 -0.96 2.01 -13.31
N VAL A 43 -1.37 2.49 -12.13
CA VAL A 43 -0.75 3.62 -11.44
C VAL A 43 0.00 3.16 -10.20
N LEU A 44 -0.09 1.88 -9.78
CA LEU A 44 0.59 1.37 -8.58
C LEU A 44 0.33 2.24 -7.33
N ASN A 45 -0.91 2.66 -7.13
CA ASN A 45 -1.32 3.21 -5.84
C ASN A 45 -1.64 2.05 -4.90
N PHE A 46 -1.22 2.16 -3.65
CA PHE A 46 -1.45 1.13 -2.62
C PHE A 46 -2.39 1.67 -1.56
N GLN A 47 -3.56 1.07 -1.46
CA GLN A 47 -4.43 1.23 -0.30
C GLN A 47 -3.92 0.34 0.81
N VAL A 48 -3.57 0.98 1.93
CA VAL A 48 -3.01 0.31 3.09
C VAL A 48 -3.71 0.77 4.35
N SER A 49 -3.68 -0.08 5.37
CA SER A 49 -4.10 0.25 6.72
C SER A 49 -2.94 0.14 7.70
N GLU A 50 -3.08 0.76 8.86
CA GLU A 50 -2.07 0.76 9.91
C GLU A 50 -0.69 1.21 9.39
N LEU A 51 -0.65 2.30 8.62
CA LEU A 51 0.59 2.85 8.07
C LEU A 51 1.42 3.49 9.20
N HIS A 52 2.53 2.85 9.53
CA HIS A 52 3.53 3.35 10.48
C HIS A 52 4.44 4.37 9.79
N THR A 53 4.39 5.60 10.28
CA THR A 53 5.28 6.70 9.87
C THR A 53 6.13 7.14 11.07
N PRO A 54 7.25 7.85 10.86
CA PRO A 54 8.08 8.36 11.95
C PRO A 54 7.35 9.27 12.95
N ILE A 55 6.23 9.88 12.53
CA ILE A 55 5.43 10.80 13.35
C ILE A 55 4.22 10.12 14.01
N GLY A 56 3.92 8.86 13.66
CA GLY A 56 2.79 8.12 14.20
C GLY A 56 2.16 7.13 13.23
N VAL A 57 1.02 6.57 13.63
CA VAL A 57 0.30 5.55 12.86
C VAL A 57 -0.97 6.12 12.23
N GLN A 58 -1.14 5.92 10.93
CA GLN A 58 -2.37 6.24 10.20
C GLN A 58 -3.22 4.98 10.02
N LYS A 59 -4.51 5.07 10.38
CA LYS A 59 -5.42 3.92 10.28
C LYS A 59 -5.65 3.46 8.85
N GLU A 60 -5.82 4.39 7.92
CA GLU A 60 -5.95 4.12 6.49
C GLU A 60 -5.17 5.17 5.70
N ALA A 61 -4.49 4.75 4.64
CA ALA A 61 -3.71 5.61 3.77
C ALA A 61 -3.68 5.10 2.33
N LEU A 62 -3.50 6.03 1.40
CA LEU A 62 -3.26 5.74 -0.01
C LEU A 62 -1.84 6.18 -0.36
N LEU A 63 -0.93 5.21 -0.54
CA LEU A 63 0.44 5.44 -0.99
C LEU A 63 0.43 5.56 -2.52
N ARG A 64 0.85 6.73 -3.03
CA ARG A 64 0.96 6.98 -4.48
C ARG A 64 2.31 6.54 -5.00
N CYS A 65 2.33 5.92 -6.18
CA CYS A 65 3.55 5.41 -6.84
C CYS A 65 4.68 6.44 -6.98
N GLN A 66 4.33 7.72 -7.19
CA GLN A 66 5.32 8.79 -7.35
C GLN A 66 6.25 8.94 -6.14
N GLY A 67 5.83 8.49 -4.96
CA GLY A 67 6.65 8.49 -3.75
C GLY A 67 7.35 7.17 -3.44
N VAL A 68 6.92 6.05 -4.03
CA VAL A 68 7.39 4.71 -3.67
C VAL A 68 8.51 4.27 -4.62
N ILE A 69 9.68 3.98 -4.06
CA ILE A 69 10.86 3.49 -4.80
C ILE A 69 10.81 1.97 -4.93
N SER A 70 10.44 1.28 -3.85
CA SER A 70 10.29 -0.18 -3.83
C SER A 70 9.36 -0.60 -2.70
N TYR A 71 8.80 -1.81 -2.78
CA TYR A 71 8.04 -2.43 -1.70
C TYR A 71 8.40 -3.90 -1.58
N SER A 72 8.30 -4.42 -0.36
CA SER A 72 8.60 -5.82 -0.03
C SER A 72 7.50 -6.36 0.86
N PHE A 73 7.04 -7.57 0.58
CA PHE A 73 6.15 -8.31 1.46
C PHE A 73 6.99 -9.20 2.37
N ASP A 74 6.71 -9.19 3.66
CA ASP A 74 7.13 -10.27 4.55
C ASP A 74 6.14 -11.43 4.32
N LEU A 75 6.60 -12.45 3.59
CA LEU A 75 5.86 -13.68 3.26
C LEU A 75 6.19 -14.80 4.25
#